data_AF-A0A9X5FAL3-F1
#
_entry.id   AF-A0A9X5FAL3-F1
#
_cell.length_a   1.000
_cell.length_b   1.000
_cell.length_c   1.000
_cell.angle_alpha   90.00
_cell.angle_beta   90.00
_cell.angle_gamma   90.00
#
_symmetry.space_group_name_H-M   'P 1'
#
loop_
_entity.id
_entity.type
_entity.pdbx_description
1 polymer ?
#
loop_
_entity_poly.entity_id
_entity_poly.type
_entity_poly.pdbx_seq_one_letter_code
_entity_poly.pdbx_strand_id
1 'polypeptide(L)'
;MTCVVLPVRTVPIAPDDTPDVRKARGAYFTPDEISSFIAEWAIASADDSVMEPSAGDAAFLVAAVNRLRKLSPDPDFIPEVDGVEIHEYSARGGRERVRDAGGQAHVRVRDFFDVVPRPTYDAVIGNPPYVRYQGWTGEARTKSREAALRAGVPLTGLASSWAAFTVHSAQFLKDGGRLGLVLPAELLSVNYAAPVRRFLFEHFATIELVLFDEQVFPEAEADVVLLLASGYRRGPTNHAMIRQARNAADLARLAAGQPWVPHDPAGKWTGSLVASEATAPLRALLASGAFTNLQAWGETTLGIVTGGNHYFALSPARVAELGLSRSELVRLSPPGSSHLRGLVLSSRMLTSLGRLGKATYLFHPGDNPSPAAMAYIEAGERTGVNEAYKCRMRKPWHRVPLVEPADLLLTCMNADTPRLTTNRARAHHLNSVHGVYLAHEHRELGLDLLPLASLNSLTLLNAEMVGRAYGGGVLKIEPREADVWAMPSPTLVAARAEALRAVRGAVGRRLQAGRLLEAVAMVDGALLVDEGRVSQSELADVRAARAEMARRREVRSQRGR
;
A
#
# COMPACT_ATOMS: atom_id res chain seq x y z
N MET A 1 56.57 -0.16 -5.14
CA MET A 1 56.00 1.13 -5.60
C MET A 1 54.56 1.19 -5.14
N THR A 2 54.28 2.16 -4.30
CA THR A 2 53.04 2.41 -3.57
C THR A 2 51.90 2.76 -4.53
N CYS A 3 50.79 2.02 -4.46
CA CYS A 3 49.56 2.32 -5.17
C CYS A 3 48.92 3.55 -4.52
N VAL A 4 48.97 4.70 -5.21
CA VAL A 4 48.32 5.93 -4.78
C VAL A 4 46.83 5.80 -5.08
N VAL A 5 46.03 5.61 -4.02
CA VAL A 5 44.57 5.77 -4.09
C VAL A 5 44.29 7.26 -4.30
N LEU A 6 43.78 7.62 -5.49
CA LEU A 6 43.29 8.97 -5.73
C LEU A 6 42.02 9.20 -4.89
N PRO A 7 41.88 10.34 -4.19
CA PRO A 7 40.70 10.62 -3.41
C PRO A 7 39.49 10.86 -4.33
N VAL A 8 38.35 10.29 -3.97
CA VAL A 8 37.05 10.67 -4.53
C VAL A 8 36.86 12.16 -4.29
N ARG A 9 36.92 12.98 -5.34
CA ARG A 9 36.63 14.41 -5.25
C ARG A 9 35.13 14.58 -4.99
N THR A 10 34.76 15.01 -3.79
CA THR A 10 33.45 15.59 -3.51
C THR A 10 33.31 16.86 -4.34
N VAL A 11 32.30 16.89 -5.22
CA VAL A 11 31.90 18.10 -5.97
C VAL A 11 31.57 19.22 -4.96
N PRO A 12 31.93 20.49 -5.22
CA PRO A 12 31.46 21.59 -4.38
C PRO A 12 29.92 21.62 -4.41
N ILE A 13 29.30 21.53 -3.24
CA ILE A 13 27.87 21.72 -3.08
C ILE A 13 27.58 23.19 -3.41
N ALA A 14 26.63 23.47 -4.31
CA ALA A 14 26.21 24.85 -4.53
C ALA A 14 25.72 25.44 -3.20
N PRO A 15 26.06 26.70 -2.85
CA PRO A 15 25.69 27.28 -1.55
C PRO A 15 24.18 27.25 -1.24
N ASP A 16 23.34 27.10 -2.28
CA ASP A 16 21.88 27.07 -2.20
C ASP A 16 21.27 25.65 -2.34
N ASP A 17 22.08 24.62 -2.58
CA ASP A 17 21.65 23.22 -2.78
C ASP A 17 21.81 22.39 -1.49
N THR A 18 21.09 22.83 -0.45
CA THR A 18 21.09 22.16 0.85
C THR A 18 20.41 20.78 0.80
N PRO A 19 20.69 19.87 1.74
CA PRO A 19 19.96 18.61 1.87
C PRO A 19 18.43 18.78 1.90
N ASP A 20 17.93 19.86 2.50
CA ASP A 20 16.51 20.19 2.54
C ASP A 20 15.95 20.56 1.15
N VAL A 21 16.72 21.28 0.33
CA VAL A 21 16.35 21.62 -1.05
C VAL A 21 16.33 20.38 -1.95
N ARG A 22 17.28 19.46 -1.77
CA ARG A 22 17.31 18.16 -2.47
C ARG A 22 16.14 17.28 -2.06
N LYS A 23 15.86 17.19 -0.77
CA LYS A 23 14.72 16.45 -0.20
C LYS A 23 13.38 17.02 -0.67
N ALA A 24 13.23 18.35 -0.71
CA ALA A 24 12.02 19.02 -1.20
C ALA A 24 11.70 18.72 -2.67
N ARG A 25 12.71 18.35 -3.46
CA ARG A 25 12.59 17.99 -4.88
C ARG A 25 12.59 16.48 -5.12
N GLY A 26 12.80 15.68 -4.07
CA GLY A 26 12.83 14.22 -4.15
C GLY A 26 14.07 13.68 -4.89
N ALA A 27 15.18 14.42 -4.91
CA ALA A 27 16.44 13.99 -5.50
C ALA A 27 17.23 13.15 -4.50
N TYR A 28 17.45 11.86 -4.82
CA TYR A 28 18.26 10.94 -4.02
C TYR A 28 19.43 10.43 -4.84
N PHE A 29 20.62 10.42 -4.26
CA PHE A 29 21.80 9.87 -4.92
C PHE A 29 21.63 8.36 -5.13
N THR A 30 21.76 7.91 -6.38
CA THR A 30 21.59 6.49 -6.74
C THR A 30 22.92 5.74 -6.60
N PRO A 31 22.98 4.67 -5.77
CA PRO A 31 24.16 3.83 -5.67
C PRO A 31 24.63 3.30 -7.02
N ASP A 32 25.95 3.25 -7.22
CA ASP A 32 26.57 2.84 -8.49
C ASP A 32 26.21 1.39 -8.85
N GLU A 33 25.99 0.53 -7.85
CA GLU A 33 25.56 -0.85 -8.06
C GLU A 33 24.18 -0.92 -8.72
N ILE A 34 23.26 -0.02 -8.36
CA ILE A 34 21.91 0.04 -8.93
C ILE A 34 21.94 0.62 -10.35
N SER A 35 22.65 1.73 -10.55
CA SER A 35 22.72 2.38 -11.86
C SER A 35 23.42 1.48 -12.88
N SER A 36 24.51 0.82 -12.48
CA SER A 36 25.23 -0.16 -13.30
C SER A 36 24.37 -1.37 -13.63
N PHE A 37 23.69 -1.96 -12.64
CA PHE A 37 22.83 -3.12 -12.86
C PHE A 37 21.71 -2.84 -13.87
N ILE A 38 21.02 -1.70 -13.74
CA ILE A 38 19.96 -1.31 -14.67
C ILE A 38 20.53 -1.03 -16.07
N ALA A 39 21.67 -0.33 -16.18
CA ALA A 39 22.30 -0.06 -17.46
C ALA A 39 22.76 -1.34 -18.16
N GLU A 40 23.36 -2.29 -17.43
CA GLU A 40 23.79 -3.58 -17.96
C GLU A 40 22.61 -4.43 -18.48
N TRP A 41 21.47 -4.38 -17.79
CA TRP A 41 20.24 -5.04 -18.23
C TRP A 41 19.59 -4.34 -19.43
N ALA A 42 19.51 -3.01 -19.42
CA ALA A 42 18.75 -2.25 -20.41
C ALA A 42 19.51 -2.05 -21.73
N ILE A 43 20.84 -2.03 -21.71
CA ILE A 43 21.66 -1.74 -22.90
C ILE A 43 22.27 -3.04 -23.40
N ALA A 44 21.79 -3.47 -24.57
CA ALA A 44 22.10 -4.75 -25.20
C ALA A 44 23.12 -4.63 -26.34
N SER A 45 23.23 -3.45 -26.97
CA SER A 45 24.18 -3.17 -28.05
C SER A 45 24.93 -1.86 -27.80
N ALA A 46 26.11 -1.69 -28.40
CA ALA A 46 26.83 -0.42 -28.44
C ALA A 46 26.08 0.66 -29.26
N ASP A 47 25.19 0.24 -30.16
CA ASP A 47 24.37 1.12 -30.99
C ASP A 47 23.06 1.56 -30.31
N ASP A 48 22.78 1.07 -29.10
CA ASP A 48 21.55 1.43 -28.38
C ASP A 48 21.56 2.91 -28.01
N SER A 49 20.50 3.61 -28.39
CA SER A 49 20.23 4.98 -27.97
C SER A 49 19.63 5.02 -26.56
N VAL A 50 20.25 5.81 -25.65
CA VAL A 50 19.92 5.81 -24.22
C VAL A 50 19.52 7.20 -23.74
N MET A 51 18.44 7.26 -22.95
CA MET A 51 17.96 8.50 -22.32
C MET A 51 17.75 8.34 -20.80
N GLU A 52 18.13 9.36 -20.03
CA GLU A 52 17.73 9.53 -18.63
C GLU A 52 16.72 10.70 -18.48
N PRO A 53 15.49 10.45 -17.98
CA PRO A 53 14.42 11.44 -17.94
C PRO A 53 14.55 12.47 -16.80
N SER A 54 15.41 12.20 -15.82
CA SER A 54 15.64 13.04 -14.63
C SER A 54 17.08 12.86 -14.14
N ALA A 55 18.03 13.47 -14.87
CA ALA A 55 19.43 13.11 -14.81
C ALA A 55 20.11 13.38 -13.45
N GLY A 56 19.70 14.41 -12.70
CA GLY A 56 20.34 14.78 -11.43
C GLY A 56 21.86 14.88 -11.59
N ASP A 57 22.61 14.10 -10.78
CA ASP A 57 24.07 14.01 -10.84
C ASP A 57 24.59 13.03 -11.92
N ALA A 58 23.75 12.61 -12.85
CA ALA A 58 24.06 11.78 -14.03
C ALA A 58 24.60 10.37 -13.71
N ALA A 59 24.18 9.75 -12.61
CA ALA A 59 24.61 8.41 -12.24
C ALA A 59 24.26 7.36 -13.30
N PHE A 60 23.06 7.43 -13.90
CA PHE A 60 22.68 6.49 -14.97
C PHE A 60 23.32 6.84 -16.31
N LEU A 61 23.49 8.12 -16.66
CA LEU A 61 24.24 8.49 -17.87
C LEU A 61 25.68 7.96 -17.83
N VAL A 62 26.37 8.08 -16.69
CA VAL A 62 27.72 7.53 -16.51
C VAL A 62 27.72 6.01 -16.63
N ALA A 63 26.76 5.31 -16.01
CA ALA A 63 26.62 3.86 -16.13
C ALA A 63 26.35 3.42 -17.58
N ALA A 64 25.51 4.18 -18.31
CA ALA A 64 25.22 3.93 -19.72
C ALA A 64 26.46 4.08 -20.60
N VAL A 65 27.25 5.15 -20.41
CA VAL A 65 28.52 5.36 -21.13
C VAL A 65 29.47 4.18 -20.91
N ASN A 66 29.64 3.75 -19.66
CA ASN A 66 30.50 2.61 -19.32
C ASN A 66 30.02 1.32 -20.01
N ARG A 67 28.70 1.09 -20.04
CA ARG A 67 28.10 -0.10 -20.67
C ARG A 67 28.23 -0.07 -22.20
N LEU A 68 27.90 1.04 -22.84
CA LEU A 68 28.01 1.22 -24.29
C LEU A 68 29.45 1.03 -24.76
N ARG A 69 30.42 1.62 -24.05
CA ARG A 69 31.86 1.43 -24.36
C ARG A 69 32.28 -0.03 -24.22
N LYS A 70 31.85 -0.70 -23.14
CA LYS A 70 32.17 -2.13 -22.91
C LYS A 70 31.60 -3.05 -24.00
N LEU A 71 30.51 -2.67 -24.65
CA LEU A 71 29.89 -3.42 -25.74
C LEU A 71 30.49 -3.11 -27.11
N SER A 72 31.17 -1.97 -27.26
CA SER A 72 31.79 -1.58 -28.52
C SER A 72 33.09 -2.38 -28.74
N PRO A 73 33.32 -2.92 -29.95
CA PRO A 73 34.61 -3.49 -30.32
C PRO A 73 35.67 -2.41 -30.59
N ASP A 74 35.25 -1.15 -30.80
CA ASP A 74 36.14 -0.02 -31.08
C ASP A 74 36.62 0.62 -29.76
N PRO A 75 37.93 0.57 -29.45
CA PRO A 75 38.48 1.17 -28.24
C PRO A 75 38.40 2.70 -28.21
N ASP A 76 38.27 3.35 -29.38
CA ASP A 76 38.16 4.81 -29.52
C ASP A 76 36.70 5.28 -29.57
N PHE A 77 35.74 4.37 -29.37
CA PHE A 77 34.32 4.70 -29.33
C PHE A 77 34.00 5.65 -28.18
N ILE A 78 33.38 6.77 -28.53
CA ILE A 78 32.88 7.78 -27.58
C ILE A 78 31.36 7.67 -27.51
N PRO A 79 30.79 7.07 -26.45
CA PRO A 79 29.34 6.93 -26.32
C PRO A 79 28.65 8.27 -26.17
N GLU A 80 27.51 8.44 -26.84
CA GLU A 80 26.61 9.58 -26.69
C GLU A 80 25.36 9.16 -25.90
N VAL A 81 24.93 10.00 -24.95
CA VAL A 81 23.75 9.74 -24.11
C VAL A 81 22.90 11.01 -23.94
N ASP A 82 21.58 10.86 -23.88
CA ASP A 82 20.65 11.98 -23.70
C ASP A 82 20.14 12.06 -22.25
N GLY A 83 19.96 13.27 -21.75
CA GLY A 83 19.40 13.50 -20.41
C GLY A 83 18.43 14.67 -20.37
N VAL A 84 17.53 14.66 -19.39
CA VAL A 84 16.73 15.84 -19.02
C VAL A 84 16.93 16.13 -17.55
N GLU A 85 17.20 17.39 -17.23
CA GLU A 85 17.39 17.85 -15.86
C GLU A 85 16.75 19.22 -15.73
N ILE A 86 16.01 19.47 -14.65
CA ILE A 86 15.30 20.73 -14.46
C ILE A 86 16.23 21.84 -13.95
N HIS A 87 17.36 21.49 -13.33
CA HIS A 87 18.32 22.42 -12.77
C HIS A 87 19.60 22.53 -13.60
N GLU A 88 19.93 23.76 -14.01
CA GLU A 88 21.12 24.02 -14.83
C GLU A 88 22.42 23.59 -14.14
N TYR A 89 22.52 23.77 -12.82
CA TYR A 89 23.71 23.39 -12.05
C TYR A 89 23.97 21.88 -12.11
N SER A 90 22.96 21.07 -11.77
CA SER A 90 23.03 19.61 -11.85
C SER A 90 23.27 19.14 -13.29
N ALA A 91 22.62 19.75 -14.28
CA ALA A 91 22.85 19.44 -15.69
C ALA A 91 24.31 19.69 -16.12
N ARG A 92 24.94 20.77 -15.62
CA ARG A 92 26.34 21.09 -15.90
C ARG A 92 27.27 20.06 -15.25
N GLY A 93 27.09 19.77 -13.96
CA GLY A 93 27.86 18.75 -13.26
C GLY A 93 27.70 17.36 -13.89
N GLY A 94 26.50 17.02 -14.33
CA GLY A 94 26.21 15.77 -15.03
C GLY A 94 26.95 15.63 -16.37
N ARG A 95 27.00 16.70 -17.18
CA ARG A 95 27.79 16.71 -18.43
C ARG A 95 29.28 16.52 -18.17
N GLU A 96 29.81 17.14 -17.11
CA GLU A 96 31.21 17.00 -16.71
C GLU A 96 31.51 15.55 -16.29
N ARG A 97 30.67 14.95 -15.44
CA ARG A 97 30.84 13.54 -15.03
C ARG A 97 30.79 12.56 -16.20
N VAL A 98 29.91 12.78 -17.17
CA VAL A 98 29.85 11.95 -18.38
C VAL A 98 31.12 12.09 -19.22
N ARG A 99 31.63 13.32 -19.39
CA ARG A 99 32.89 13.57 -20.09
C ARG A 99 34.07 12.91 -19.38
N ASP A 100 34.13 12.98 -18.06
CA ASP A 100 35.18 12.36 -17.26
C ASP A 100 35.12 10.81 -17.33
N ALA A 101 33.92 10.26 -17.51
CA ALA A 101 33.71 8.85 -17.86
C ALA A 101 34.02 8.53 -19.34
N GLY A 102 34.44 9.51 -20.14
CA GLY A 102 34.85 9.39 -21.55
C GLY A 102 33.69 9.39 -22.57
N GLY A 103 32.50 9.84 -22.19
CA GLY A 103 31.34 9.93 -23.08
C GLY A 103 30.97 11.38 -23.41
N GLN A 104 29.89 11.56 -24.18
CA GLN A 104 29.27 12.85 -24.44
C GLN A 104 27.81 12.84 -24.00
N ALA A 105 27.37 13.90 -23.31
CA ALA A 105 26.01 14.02 -22.81
C ALA A 105 25.25 15.19 -23.41
N HIS A 106 24.08 14.90 -23.99
CA HIS A 106 23.13 15.90 -24.45
C HIS A 106 22.04 16.13 -23.38
N VAL A 107 22.40 16.84 -22.30
CA VAL A 107 21.46 17.15 -21.20
C VAL A 107 20.62 18.39 -21.52
N ARG A 108 19.30 18.27 -21.58
CA ARG A 108 18.36 19.39 -21.79
C ARG A 108 17.91 19.96 -20.44
N VAL A 109 18.12 21.27 -20.24
CA VAL A 109 17.70 21.94 -19.00
C VAL A 109 16.23 22.35 -19.10
N ARG A 110 15.31 21.52 -18.60
CA ARG A 110 13.86 21.72 -18.74
C ARG A 110 13.07 20.81 -17.80
N ASP A 111 11.81 21.17 -17.51
CA ASP A 111 10.84 20.21 -16.96
C ASP A 111 10.64 19.06 -17.95
N PHE A 112 10.80 17.82 -17.49
CA PHE A 112 10.65 16.63 -18.32
C PHE A 112 9.27 16.55 -18.96
N PHE A 113 8.19 16.99 -18.28
CA PHE A 113 6.85 16.93 -18.84
C PHE A 113 6.58 17.94 -19.96
N ASP A 114 7.46 18.93 -20.13
CA ASP A 114 7.46 19.86 -21.27
C ASP A 114 8.23 19.30 -22.48
N VAL A 115 8.90 18.15 -22.33
CA VAL A 115 9.57 17.47 -23.43
C VAL A 115 8.56 16.62 -24.19
N VAL A 116 8.28 16.99 -25.44
CA VAL A 116 7.39 16.19 -26.30
C VAL A 116 8.05 14.83 -26.58
N PRO A 117 7.37 13.71 -26.28
CA PRO A 117 7.95 12.39 -26.45
C PRO A 117 8.08 12.04 -27.92
N ARG A 118 9.24 11.48 -28.29
CA ARG A 118 9.50 10.88 -29.61
C ARG A 118 10.04 9.47 -29.38
N PRO A 119 9.51 8.44 -30.06
CA PRO A 119 9.91 7.05 -29.86
C PRO A 119 11.25 6.76 -30.55
N THR A 120 12.33 7.35 -30.05
CA THR A 120 13.66 7.33 -30.66
C THR A 120 14.70 6.59 -29.83
N TYR A 121 14.37 6.15 -28.63
CA TYR A 121 15.31 5.51 -27.70
C TYR A 121 15.13 4.00 -27.61
N ASP A 122 16.22 3.26 -27.58
CA ASP A 122 16.22 1.81 -27.34
C ASP A 122 16.08 1.51 -25.85
N ALA A 123 16.68 2.37 -25.00
CA ALA A 123 16.61 2.27 -23.56
C ALA A 123 16.30 3.63 -22.90
N VAL A 124 15.39 3.61 -21.93
CA VAL A 124 15.16 4.73 -21.00
C VAL A 124 15.42 4.22 -19.59
N ILE A 125 16.39 4.80 -18.91
CA ILE A 125 16.83 4.37 -17.58
C ILE A 125 16.87 5.55 -16.61
N GLY A 126 16.67 5.33 -15.31
CA GLY A 126 16.79 6.43 -14.34
C GLY A 126 16.14 6.19 -12.99
N ASN A 127 16.20 7.23 -12.16
CA ASN A 127 15.52 7.31 -10.87
C ASN A 127 14.60 8.55 -10.86
N PRO A 128 13.30 8.39 -11.18
CA PRO A 128 12.35 9.51 -11.16
C PRO A 128 12.23 10.16 -9.78
N PRO A 129 11.90 11.46 -9.69
CA PRO A 129 11.72 12.12 -8.40
C PRO A 129 10.48 11.61 -7.64
N TYR A 130 10.54 11.52 -6.31
CA TYR A 130 9.48 10.98 -5.43
C TYR A 130 8.72 12.09 -4.67
N VAL A 131 8.21 13.09 -5.38
CA VAL A 131 7.51 14.20 -4.72
C VAL A 131 6.05 13.84 -4.45
N ARG A 132 5.63 13.97 -3.19
CA ARG A 132 4.24 13.71 -2.76
C ARG A 132 3.32 14.85 -3.19
N TYR A 133 2.03 14.53 -3.36
CA TYR A 133 0.99 15.46 -3.81
C TYR A 133 0.87 16.75 -2.96
N GLN A 134 1.32 16.74 -1.70
CA GLN A 134 1.31 17.91 -0.82
C GLN A 134 2.36 18.96 -1.21
N GLY A 135 3.44 18.55 -1.88
CA GLY A 135 4.46 19.45 -2.44
C GLY A 135 4.21 19.83 -3.90
N TRP A 136 3.14 19.31 -4.53
CA TRP A 136 2.81 19.48 -5.96
C TRP A 136 1.48 20.21 -6.13
N THR A 137 1.55 21.54 -6.18
CA THR A 137 0.40 22.43 -6.43
C THR A 137 0.54 23.15 -7.77
N GLY A 138 -0.58 23.46 -8.44
CA GLY A 138 -0.59 24.30 -9.64
C GLY A 138 -0.19 23.58 -10.93
N GLU A 139 0.57 24.27 -11.78
CA GLU A 139 0.82 23.93 -13.20
C GLU A 139 1.60 22.62 -13.39
N ALA A 140 2.64 22.35 -12.61
CA ALA A 140 3.45 21.13 -12.72
C ALA A 140 2.61 19.84 -12.52
N ARG A 141 1.61 19.90 -11.63
CA ARG A 141 0.67 18.79 -11.41
C ARG A 141 -0.30 18.60 -12.58
N THR A 142 -0.67 19.67 -13.27
CA THR A 142 -1.49 19.59 -14.48
C THR A 142 -0.68 18.95 -15.62
N LYS A 143 0.54 19.44 -15.86
CA LYS A 143 1.45 18.94 -16.91
C LYS A 143 1.74 17.45 -16.79
N SER A 144 2.11 16.98 -15.59
CA SER A 144 2.38 15.56 -15.33
C SER A 144 1.17 14.65 -15.58
N ARG A 145 -0.02 15.09 -15.17
CA ARG A 145 -1.26 14.34 -15.41
C ARG A 145 -1.63 14.32 -16.89
N GLU A 146 -1.45 15.43 -17.59
CA GLU A 146 -1.65 15.48 -19.05
C GLU A 146 -0.66 14.59 -19.79
N ALA A 147 0.61 14.55 -19.37
CA ALA A 147 1.62 13.69 -19.96
C ALA A 147 1.30 12.20 -19.83
N ALA A 148 0.81 11.77 -18.65
CA ALA A 148 0.32 10.41 -18.45
C ALA A 148 -0.98 10.13 -19.23
N LEU A 149 -1.90 11.11 -19.27
CA LEU A 149 -3.18 10.98 -19.97
C LEU A 149 -2.99 10.85 -21.49
N ARG A 150 -1.98 11.49 -22.09
CA ARG A 150 -1.60 11.30 -23.50
C ARG A 150 -1.25 9.85 -23.83
N ALA A 151 -0.79 9.07 -22.85
CA ALA A 151 -0.55 7.62 -22.97
C ALA A 151 -1.74 6.76 -22.52
N GLY A 152 -2.92 7.36 -22.30
CA GLY A 152 -4.12 6.64 -21.86
C GLY A 152 -4.17 6.34 -20.36
N VAL A 153 -3.29 6.94 -19.54
CA VAL A 153 -3.18 6.63 -18.11
C VAL A 153 -3.75 7.76 -17.24
N PRO A 154 -4.99 7.62 -16.71
CA PRO A 154 -5.62 8.67 -15.91
C PRO A 154 -5.08 8.68 -14.47
N LEU A 155 -4.24 9.67 -14.14
CA LEU A 155 -3.72 9.86 -12.79
C LEU A 155 -4.61 10.77 -11.94
N THR A 156 -4.83 10.37 -10.68
CA THR A 156 -5.56 11.18 -9.69
C THR A 156 -4.69 12.30 -9.13
N GLY A 157 -5.34 13.25 -8.46
CA GLY A 157 -4.66 14.34 -7.77
C GLY A 157 -3.74 13.94 -6.60
N LEU A 158 -3.82 12.69 -6.15
CA LEU A 158 -3.02 12.16 -5.06
C LEU A 158 -1.75 11.45 -5.54
N ALA A 159 -1.57 11.32 -6.86
CA ALA A 159 -0.43 10.61 -7.42
C ALA A 159 0.88 11.36 -7.15
N SER A 160 1.91 10.62 -6.76
CA SER A 160 3.28 11.13 -6.70
C SER A 160 3.85 11.24 -8.12
N SER A 161 4.83 12.12 -8.28
CA SER A 161 5.49 12.45 -9.55
C SER A 161 6.03 11.23 -10.31
N TRP A 162 6.60 10.25 -9.61
CA TRP A 162 7.17 9.04 -10.22
C TRP A 162 6.17 8.33 -11.15
N ALA A 163 4.87 8.34 -10.81
CA ALA A 163 3.83 7.66 -11.59
C ALA A 163 3.70 8.25 -12.99
N ALA A 164 3.71 9.59 -13.11
CA ALA A 164 3.66 10.27 -14.39
C ALA A 164 4.99 10.13 -15.13
N PHE A 165 6.13 10.21 -14.42
CA PHE A 165 7.45 9.99 -15.01
C PHE A 165 7.58 8.61 -15.66
N THR A 166 7.14 7.53 -14.99
CA THR A 166 7.17 6.17 -15.53
C THR A 166 6.43 6.07 -16.87
N VAL A 167 5.19 6.57 -16.91
CA VAL A 167 4.34 6.53 -18.11
C VAL A 167 4.90 7.43 -19.21
N HIS A 168 5.39 8.62 -18.85
CA HIS A 168 5.94 9.56 -19.80
C HIS A 168 7.24 9.06 -20.41
N SER A 169 8.12 8.47 -19.60
CA SER A 169 9.38 7.84 -20.02
C SER A 169 9.16 6.74 -21.06
N ALA A 170 8.13 5.90 -20.86
CA ALA A 170 7.82 4.84 -21.81
C ALA A 170 7.48 5.37 -23.22
N GLN A 171 6.93 6.58 -23.36
CA GLN A 171 6.57 7.17 -24.66
C GLN A 171 7.80 7.57 -25.50
N PHE A 172 9.00 7.61 -24.91
CA PHE A 172 10.26 7.88 -25.62
C PHE A 172 10.89 6.63 -26.24
N LEU A 173 10.39 5.44 -25.88
CA LEU A 173 10.91 4.18 -26.38
C LEU A 173 10.44 3.88 -27.79
N LYS A 174 11.34 3.31 -28.60
CA LYS A 174 11.01 2.61 -29.84
C LYS A 174 10.17 1.36 -29.54
N ASP A 175 9.53 0.83 -30.57
CA ASP A 175 8.85 -0.47 -30.49
C ASP A 175 9.87 -1.59 -30.20
N GLY A 176 9.73 -2.24 -29.05
CA GLY A 176 10.69 -3.21 -28.52
C GLY A 176 11.65 -2.67 -27.46
N GLY A 177 11.60 -1.36 -27.18
CA GLY A 177 12.50 -0.71 -26.23
C GLY A 177 12.37 -1.19 -24.78
N ARG A 178 13.34 -0.77 -23.95
CA ARG A 178 13.54 -1.21 -22.57
C ARG A 178 13.45 -0.04 -21.59
N LEU A 179 12.65 -0.19 -20.55
CA LEU A 179 12.46 0.78 -19.47
C LEU A 179 13.06 0.21 -18.17
N GLY A 180 14.07 0.87 -17.63
CA GLY A 180 14.72 0.47 -16.37
C GLY A 180 14.67 1.58 -15.33
N LEU A 181 13.79 1.48 -14.32
CA LEU A 181 13.57 2.58 -13.36
C LEU A 181 13.72 2.13 -11.91
N VAL A 182 14.26 3.02 -11.07
CA VAL A 182 14.16 2.92 -9.61
C VAL A 182 12.88 3.61 -9.17
N LEU A 183 11.93 2.85 -8.64
CA LEU A 183 10.62 3.36 -8.23
C LEU A 183 10.39 3.14 -6.74
N PRO A 184 9.54 3.93 -6.06
CA PRO A 184 9.18 3.65 -4.69
C PRO A 184 8.31 2.39 -4.63
N ALA A 185 8.43 1.63 -3.53
CA ALA A 185 7.60 0.46 -3.25
C ALA A 185 6.09 0.77 -3.18
N GLU A 186 5.72 2.07 -3.17
CA GLU A 186 4.36 2.54 -3.41
C GLU A 186 3.75 1.93 -4.68
N LEU A 187 4.54 1.68 -5.74
CA LEU A 187 4.10 0.96 -6.95
C LEU A 187 3.31 -0.30 -6.59
N LEU A 188 3.74 -1.03 -5.57
CA LEU A 188 3.16 -2.32 -5.20
C LEU A 188 1.79 -2.22 -4.52
N SER A 189 1.46 -1.10 -3.86
CA SER A 189 0.31 -1.08 -2.93
C SER A 189 -0.60 0.14 -3.03
N VAL A 190 -0.13 1.28 -3.52
CA VAL A 190 -0.95 2.51 -3.52
C VAL A 190 -2.03 2.45 -4.60
N ASN A 191 -3.20 2.99 -4.30
CA ASN A 191 -4.36 2.93 -5.20
C ASN A 191 -4.16 3.78 -6.46
N TYR A 192 -3.50 4.93 -6.36
CA TYR A 192 -3.30 5.80 -7.53
C TYR A 192 -2.37 5.18 -8.58
N ALA A 193 -1.59 4.16 -8.21
CA ALA A 193 -0.70 3.43 -9.12
C ALA A 193 -1.43 2.36 -9.96
N ALA A 194 -2.68 2.04 -9.65
CA ALA A 194 -3.48 1.06 -10.39
C ALA A 194 -3.45 1.26 -11.93
N PRO A 195 -3.68 2.46 -12.49
CA PRO A 195 -3.60 2.67 -13.93
C PRO A 195 -2.16 2.57 -14.48
N VAL A 196 -1.12 2.88 -13.69
CA VAL A 196 0.29 2.68 -14.09
C VAL A 196 0.64 1.19 -14.16
N ARG A 197 0.20 0.41 -13.18
CA ARG A 197 0.40 -1.04 -13.14
C ARG A 197 -0.26 -1.73 -14.34
N ARG A 198 -1.50 -1.35 -14.64
CA ARG A 198 -2.20 -1.79 -15.85
C ARG A 198 -1.44 -1.43 -17.13
N PHE A 199 -1.03 -0.17 -17.25
CA PHE A 199 -0.26 0.32 -18.38
C PHE A 199 0.99 -0.53 -18.65
N LEU A 200 1.75 -0.87 -17.60
CA LEU A 200 2.95 -1.70 -17.74
C LEU A 200 2.63 -3.08 -18.36
N PHE A 201 1.60 -3.77 -17.85
CA PHE A 201 1.19 -5.10 -18.35
C PHE A 201 0.63 -5.05 -19.79
N GLU A 202 -0.07 -3.98 -20.14
CA GLU A 202 -0.65 -3.81 -21.47
C GLU A 202 0.40 -3.47 -22.54
N HIS A 203 1.46 -2.73 -22.18
CA HIS A 203 2.37 -2.15 -23.15
C HIS A 203 3.74 -2.82 -23.23
N PHE A 204 4.12 -3.69 -22.29
CA PHE A 204 5.42 -4.38 -22.33
C PHE A 204 5.25 -5.88 -22.52
N ALA A 205 6.18 -6.49 -23.27
CA ALA A 205 6.22 -7.93 -23.48
C ALA A 205 6.70 -8.68 -22.24
N THR A 206 7.59 -8.07 -21.45
CA THR A 206 8.07 -8.62 -20.18
C THR A 206 8.17 -7.55 -19.12
N ILE A 207 7.93 -7.94 -17.87
CA ILE A 207 8.07 -7.10 -16.68
C ILE A 207 8.86 -7.91 -15.66
N GLU A 208 9.81 -7.26 -15.03
CA GLU A 208 10.60 -7.81 -13.94
C GLU A 208 10.69 -6.77 -12.82
N LEU A 209 10.57 -7.27 -11.59
CA LEU A 209 10.64 -6.48 -10.36
C LEU A 209 11.76 -7.03 -9.49
N VAL A 210 12.73 -6.17 -9.17
CA VAL A 210 13.76 -6.50 -8.17
C VAL A 210 13.39 -5.82 -6.85
N LEU A 211 13.18 -6.65 -5.83
CA LEU A 211 12.73 -6.26 -4.50
C LEU A 211 13.89 -6.44 -3.52
N PHE A 212 13.95 -5.56 -2.51
CA PHE A 212 15.01 -5.56 -1.52
C PHE A 212 14.48 -5.87 -0.11
N ASP A 213 15.21 -6.69 0.65
CA ASP A 213 14.93 -6.94 2.07
C ASP A 213 15.44 -5.80 2.98
N GLU A 214 16.50 -5.13 2.54
CA GLU A 214 17.16 -4.01 3.22
C GLU A 214 17.01 -2.71 2.42
N GLN A 215 17.14 -1.60 3.14
CA GLN A 215 17.10 -0.29 2.53
C GLN A 215 18.37 -0.06 1.72
N VAL A 216 18.22 0.26 0.43
CA VAL A 216 19.36 0.48 -0.48
C VAL A 216 19.79 1.94 -0.58
N PHE A 217 18.97 2.87 -0.09
CA PHE A 217 19.26 4.30 -0.03
C PHE A 217 19.33 4.74 1.43
N PRO A 218 20.51 5.00 2.01
CA PRO A 218 20.65 5.35 3.43
C PRO A 218 19.82 6.58 3.86
N GLU A 219 19.62 7.52 2.95
CA GLU A 219 18.95 8.81 3.21
C GLU A 219 17.46 8.82 2.80
N ALA A 220 16.96 7.74 2.18
CA ALA A 220 15.58 7.69 1.71
C ALA A 220 14.60 7.36 2.85
N GLU A 221 13.41 7.95 2.84
CA GLU A 221 12.33 7.55 3.76
C GLU A 221 11.45 6.43 3.17
N ALA A 222 11.74 5.97 1.96
CA ALA A 222 10.91 5.03 1.21
C ALA A 222 11.71 3.83 0.73
N ASP A 223 11.14 2.64 0.92
CA ASP A 223 11.59 1.42 0.23
C ASP A 223 11.44 1.61 -1.29
N VAL A 224 12.32 0.95 -2.05
CA VAL A 224 12.34 1.01 -3.51
C VAL A 224 12.16 -0.37 -4.14
N VAL A 225 11.78 -0.35 -5.42
CA VAL A 225 11.71 -1.50 -6.32
C VAL A 225 12.41 -1.10 -7.62
N LEU A 226 13.20 -2.01 -8.19
CA LEU A 226 13.68 -1.82 -9.56
C LEU A 226 12.64 -2.38 -10.51
N LEU A 227 12.12 -1.53 -11.40
CA LEU A 227 11.25 -1.91 -12.50
C LEU A 227 12.08 -2.11 -13.76
N LEU A 228 12.04 -3.31 -14.31
CA LEU A 228 12.71 -3.70 -15.54
C LEU A 228 11.66 -4.19 -16.53
N ALA A 229 11.26 -3.34 -17.49
CA ALA A 229 10.21 -3.68 -18.46
C ALA A 229 10.77 -3.63 -19.89
N SER A 230 10.60 -4.70 -20.67
CA SER A 230 11.14 -4.77 -22.04
C SER A 230 10.08 -5.14 -23.07
N GLY A 231 10.36 -4.82 -24.33
CA GLY A 231 9.42 -5.07 -25.42
C GLY A 231 8.27 -4.07 -25.40
N TYR A 232 8.57 -2.77 -25.25
CA TYR A 232 7.53 -1.73 -25.33
C TYR A 232 6.74 -1.83 -26.64
N ARG A 233 5.40 -1.77 -26.56
CA ARG A 233 4.43 -2.03 -27.64
C ARG A 233 4.53 -3.42 -28.28
N ARG A 234 5.19 -4.37 -27.63
CA ARG A 234 5.19 -5.80 -27.99
C ARG A 234 4.49 -6.68 -26.93
N GLY A 235 3.81 -6.05 -25.96
CA GLY A 235 2.90 -6.71 -25.02
C GLY A 235 1.54 -7.09 -25.67
N PRO A 236 0.55 -7.51 -24.87
CA PRO A 236 0.55 -7.52 -23.40
C PRO A 236 1.29 -8.73 -22.80
N THR A 237 1.71 -8.61 -21.53
CA THR A 237 2.06 -9.76 -20.68
C THR A 237 0.97 -10.01 -19.65
N ASN A 238 0.93 -11.22 -19.08
CA ASN A 238 0.07 -11.60 -17.96
C ASN A 238 0.84 -11.93 -16.68
N HIS A 239 2.17 -11.87 -16.70
CA HIS A 239 3.02 -12.16 -15.54
C HIS A 239 4.20 -11.19 -15.45
N ALA A 240 4.73 -11.04 -14.25
CA ALA A 240 6.02 -10.41 -14.01
C ALA A 240 7.00 -11.40 -13.37
N MET A 241 8.28 -11.18 -13.60
CA MET A 241 9.35 -11.93 -12.96
C MET A 241 9.74 -11.23 -11.66
N ILE A 242 9.71 -11.93 -10.53
CA ILE A 242 10.06 -11.35 -9.22
C ILE A 242 11.44 -11.84 -8.81
N ARG A 243 12.32 -10.90 -8.50
CA ARG A 243 13.65 -11.18 -7.95
C ARG A 243 13.79 -10.55 -6.59
N GLN A 244 14.48 -11.25 -5.71
CA GLN A 244 14.81 -10.78 -4.37
C GLN A 244 16.31 -10.58 -4.26
N ALA A 245 16.71 -9.41 -3.79
CA ALA A 245 18.06 -9.09 -3.35
C ALA A 245 18.00 -8.69 -1.87
N ARG A 246 19.07 -8.90 -1.10
CA ARG A 246 19.07 -8.35 0.26
C ARG A 246 19.29 -6.85 0.22
N ASN A 247 20.32 -6.41 -0.52
CA ASN A 247 20.69 -5.02 -0.72
C ASN A 247 21.31 -4.80 -2.12
N ALA A 248 21.81 -3.59 -2.38
CA ALA A 248 22.37 -3.22 -3.67
C ALA A 248 23.63 -4.05 -4.05
N ALA A 249 24.44 -4.46 -3.10
CA ALA A 249 25.66 -5.25 -3.36
C ALA A 249 25.37 -6.66 -3.89
N ASP A 250 24.18 -7.21 -3.57
CA ASP A 250 23.76 -8.54 -4.02
C ASP A 250 23.24 -8.57 -5.46
N LEU A 251 23.03 -7.42 -6.11
CA LEU A 251 22.51 -7.34 -7.49
C LEU A 251 23.40 -8.07 -8.50
N ALA A 252 24.72 -8.10 -8.29
CA ALA A 252 25.66 -8.82 -9.15
C ALA A 252 25.51 -10.35 -9.11
N ARG A 253 24.84 -10.88 -8.08
CA ARG A 253 24.62 -12.32 -7.84
C ARG A 253 23.15 -12.66 -7.76
N LEU A 254 22.31 -11.86 -8.40
CA LEU A 254 20.87 -11.97 -8.31
C LEU A 254 20.40 -13.35 -8.81
N ALA A 255 19.65 -14.05 -7.96
CA ALA A 255 19.09 -15.35 -8.31
C ALA A 255 18.14 -15.24 -9.51
N ALA A 256 17.85 -16.40 -10.12
CA ALA A 256 16.77 -16.50 -11.09
C ALA A 256 15.46 -16.02 -10.46
N GLY A 257 14.68 -15.24 -11.22
CA GLY A 257 13.41 -14.77 -10.73
C GLY A 257 12.36 -15.87 -10.70
N GLN A 258 11.28 -15.62 -9.96
CA GLN A 258 10.09 -16.46 -9.94
C GLN A 258 8.93 -15.78 -10.69
N PRO A 259 8.19 -16.51 -11.55
CA PRO A 259 7.05 -15.95 -12.23
C PRO A 259 5.93 -15.65 -11.24
N TRP A 260 5.35 -14.46 -11.36
CA TRP A 260 4.20 -14.02 -10.57
C TRP A 260 3.10 -13.51 -11.50
N VAL A 261 1.90 -14.04 -11.31
CA VAL A 261 0.70 -13.69 -12.09
C VAL A 261 -0.23 -12.89 -11.17
N PRO A 262 -0.46 -11.59 -11.42
CA PRO A 262 -1.50 -10.85 -10.71
C PRO A 262 -2.89 -11.40 -11.07
N HIS A 263 -3.81 -11.40 -10.11
CA HIS A 263 -5.24 -11.62 -10.40
C HIS A 263 -5.82 -10.50 -11.26
N ASP A 264 -5.49 -9.25 -10.95
CA ASP A 264 -5.79 -8.06 -11.75
C ASP A 264 -4.49 -7.27 -11.90
N PRO A 265 -4.00 -7.02 -13.14
CA PRO A 265 -2.82 -6.20 -13.38
C PRO A 265 -2.88 -4.81 -12.71
N ALA A 266 -4.08 -4.22 -12.58
CA ALA A 266 -4.28 -2.94 -11.89
C ALA A 266 -4.34 -3.07 -10.36
N GLY A 267 -4.58 -4.29 -9.86
CA GLY A 267 -4.65 -4.62 -8.44
C GLY A 267 -3.33 -4.41 -7.72
N LYS A 268 -3.33 -4.57 -6.40
CA LYS A 268 -2.10 -4.47 -5.61
C LYS A 268 -1.15 -5.60 -5.96
N TRP A 269 0.12 -5.27 -6.14
CA TRP A 269 1.20 -6.22 -6.38
C TRP A 269 1.89 -6.65 -5.08
N THR A 270 1.36 -6.30 -3.90
CA THR A 270 1.90 -6.76 -2.61
C THR A 270 1.95 -8.29 -2.51
N GLY A 271 1.05 -9.00 -3.22
CA GLY A 271 1.11 -10.46 -3.36
C GLY A 271 2.35 -11.00 -4.09
N SER A 272 3.12 -10.17 -4.80
CA SER A 272 4.38 -10.58 -5.43
C SER A 272 5.50 -10.85 -4.41
N LEU A 273 5.32 -10.39 -3.16
CA LEU A 273 6.21 -10.66 -2.03
C LEU A 273 5.99 -12.07 -1.44
N VAL A 274 4.98 -12.79 -1.90
CA VAL A 274 4.58 -14.09 -1.36
C VAL A 274 4.93 -15.18 -2.36
N ALA A 275 5.57 -16.26 -1.88
CA ALA A 275 5.91 -17.42 -2.69
C ALA A 275 4.65 -18.04 -3.34
N SER A 276 4.78 -18.53 -4.57
CA SER A 276 3.65 -19.03 -5.34
C SER A 276 2.97 -20.21 -4.64
N GLU A 277 3.75 -21.09 -4.02
CA GLU A 277 3.33 -22.26 -3.23
C GLU A 277 2.39 -21.85 -2.09
N ALA A 278 2.72 -20.77 -1.38
CA ALA A 278 1.89 -20.26 -0.28
C ALA A 278 0.58 -19.62 -0.77
N THR A 279 0.50 -19.16 -2.03
CA THR A 279 -0.73 -18.60 -2.62
C THR A 279 -1.57 -19.63 -3.37
N ALA A 280 -0.98 -20.75 -3.78
CA ALA A 280 -1.62 -21.76 -4.61
C ALA A 280 -2.92 -22.32 -4.00
N PRO A 281 -2.99 -22.66 -2.70
CA PRO A 281 -4.23 -23.17 -2.10
C PRO A 281 -5.38 -22.16 -2.17
N LEU A 282 -5.10 -20.88 -1.85
CA LEU A 282 -6.11 -19.83 -1.92
C LEU A 282 -6.60 -19.62 -3.36
N ARG A 283 -5.68 -19.65 -4.34
CA ARG A 283 -6.02 -19.50 -5.76
C ARG A 283 -6.92 -20.63 -6.25
N ALA A 284 -6.63 -21.87 -5.87
CA ALA A 284 -7.46 -23.03 -6.20
C ALA A 284 -8.85 -22.94 -5.55
N LEU A 285 -8.93 -22.47 -4.30
CA LEU A 285 -10.20 -22.31 -3.59
C LEU A 285 -11.05 -21.16 -4.13
N LEU A 286 -10.44 -20.06 -4.59
CA LEU A 286 -11.14 -18.99 -5.32
C LEU A 286 -11.67 -19.50 -6.67
N ALA A 287 -10.83 -20.23 -7.43
CA ALA A 287 -11.24 -20.77 -8.73
C ALA A 287 -12.37 -21.80 -8.65
N SER A 288 -12.43 -22.58 -7.57
CA SER A 288 -13.51 -23.54 -7.30
C SER A 288 -14.76 -22.93 -6.67
N GLY A 289 -14.74 -21.65 -6.28
CA GLY A 289 -15.84 -20.98 -5.58
C GLY A 289 -15.98 -21.37 -4.10
N ALA A 290 -15.03 -22.12 -3.55
CA ALA A 290 -14.96 -22.44 -2.12
C ALA A 290 -14.55 -21.21 -1.28
N PHE A 291 -13.78 -20.30 -1.88
CA PHE A 291 -13.51 -18.96 -1.36
C PHE A 291 -14.11 -17.89 -2.28
N THR A 292 -14.38 -16.73 -1.73
CA THR A 292 -14.91 -15.56 -2.42
C THR A 292 -14.37 -14.29 -1.76
N ASN A 293 -14.75 -13.13 -2.27
CA ASN A 293 -14.45 -11.83 -1.69
C ASN A 293 -15.44 -11.50 -0.55
N LEU A 294 -15.03 -10.75 0.48
CA LEU A 294 -15.94 -10.32 1.55
C LEU A 294 -17.16 -9.57 1.01
N GLN A 295 -17.03 -8.84 -0.11
CA GLN A 295 -18.15 -8.18 -0.78
C GLN A 295 -19.29 -9.15 -1.13
N ALA A 296 -19.01 -10.42 -1.40
CA ALA A 296 -20.04 -11.42 -1.67
C ALA A 296 -20.89 -11.76 -0.44
N TRP A 297 -20.42 -11.44 0.77
CA TRP A 297 -21.20 -11.55 2.00
C TRP A 297 -22.03 -10.29 2.29
N GLY A 298 -21.60 -9.12 1.80
CA GLY A 298 -22.26 -7.85 2.05
C GLY A 298 -21.35 -6.64 1.86
N GLU A 299 -21.93 -5.46 2.06
CA GLU A 299 -21.26 -4.18 1.82
C GLU A 299 -20.44 -3.72 3.02
N THR A 300 -19.21 -3.26 2.79
CA THR A 300 -18.33 -2.68 3.82
C THR A 300 -18.33 -1.17 3.75
N THR A 301 -18.61 -0.48 4.87
CA THR A 301 -18.65 0.98 4.90
C THR A 301 -17.98 1.58 6.13
N LEU A 302 -17.71 2.89 6.06
CA LEU A 302 -17.19 3.65 7.19
C LEU A 302 -18.27 3.88 8.25
N GLY A 303 -17.88 3.85 9.53
CA GLY A 303 -18.74 4.25 10.63
C GLY A 303 -18.94 5.77 10.73
N ILE A 304 -19.63 6.16 11.80
CA ILE A 304 -20.00 7.56 12.09
C ILE A 304 -18.76 8.44 12.23
N VAL A 305 -18.76 9.59 11.55
CA VAL A 305 -17.71 10.62 11.67
C VAL A 305 -18.22 11.77 12.51
N THR A 306 -17.80 11.81 13.79
CA THR A 306 -18.30 12.82 14.74
C THR A 306 -17.68 14.20 14.52
N GLY A 307 -16.37 14.25 14.20
CA GLY A 307 -15.56 15.47 14.17
C GLY A 307 -14.88 15.80 15.49
N GLY A 308 -15.22 15.10 16.58
CA GLY A 308 -14.72 15.36 17.94
C GLY A 308 -15.09 14.21 18.87
N ASN A 309 -14.48 13.03 18.70
CA ASN A 309 -14.87 11.81 19.41
C ASN A 309 -14.88 11.97 20.94
N HIS A 310 -13.94 12.74 21.51
CA HIS A 310 -13.90 13.02 22.94
C HIS A 310 -15.13 13.75 23.48
N TYR A 311 -15.77 14.59 22.66
CA TYR A 311 -17.00 15.30 23.03
C TYR A 311 -18.25 14.42 22.83
N PHE A 312 -18.33 13.71 21.70
CA PHE A 312 -19.54 12.97 21.34
C PHE A 312 -19.63 11.57 21.98
N ALA A 313 -18.52 10.89 22.20
CA ALA A 313 -18.51 9.55 22.77
C ALA A 313 -18.38 9.62 24.30
N LEU A 314 -19.43 9.20 25.01
CA LEU A 314 -19.56 9.36 26.46
C LEU A 314 -19.55 8.03 27.20
N SER A 315 -18.85 7.98 28.34
CA SER A 315 -18.94 6.89 29.30
C SER A 315 -20.25 6.98 30.09
N PRO A 316 -20.75 5.88 30.68
CA PRO A 316 -21.92 5.94 31.55
C PRO A 316 -21.76 6.90 32.73
N ALA A 317 -20.55 7.01 33.29
CA ALA A 317 -20.25 7.95 34.37
C ALA A 317 -20.37 9.42 33.89
N ARG A 318 -19.84 9.73 32.71
CA ARG A 318 -19.95 11.08 32.14
C ARG A 318 -21.39 11.44 31.77
N VAL A 319 -22.17 10.47 31.27
CA VAL A 319 -23.62 10.63 31.03
C VAL A 319 -24.34 11.01 32.32
N ALA A 320 -24.05 10.31 33.43
CA ALA A 320 -24.66 10.58 34.72
C ALA A 320 -24.26 11.95 35.29
N GLU A 321 -22.97 12.31 35.20
CA GLU A 321 -22.44 13.61 35.62
C GLU A 321 -23.12 14.77 34.88
N LEU A 322 -23.34 14.60 33.57
CA LEU A 322 -24.00 15.61 32.74
C LEU A 322 -25.52 15.64 32.90
N GLY A 323 -26.13 14.68 33.62
CA GLY A 323 -27.58 14.58 33.77
C GLY A 323 -28.32 14.25 32.46
N LEU A 324 -27.65 13.62 31.49
CA LEU A 324 -28.24 13.31 30.19
C LEU A 324 -29.23 12.14 30.26
N SER A 325 -30.35 12.29 29.56
CA SER A 325 -31.40 11.28 29.48
C SER A 325 -31.12 10.25 28.38
N ARG A 326 -31.81 9.10 28.43
CA ARG A 326 -31.65 8.04 27.41
C ARG A 326 -32.10 8.46 26.01
N SER A 327 -33.03 9.40 25.88
CA SER A 327 -33.53 9.88 24.59
C SER A 327 -32.50 10.74 23.84
N GLU A 328 -31.41 11.14 24.51
CA GLU A 328 -30.34 11.97 23.95
C GLU A 328 -29.09 11.15 23.65
N LEU A 329 -29.20 9.82 23.74
CA LEU A 329 -28.08 8.90 23.67
C LEU A 329 -28.41 7.73 22.75
N VAL A 330 -27.44 7.34 21.95
CA VAL A 330 -27.48 6.05 21.24
C VAL A 330 -26.39 5.13 21.75
N ARG A 331 -26.64 3.81 21.73
CA ARG A 331 -25.66 2.80 22.14
C ARG A 331 -24.50 2.79 21.16
N LEU A 332 -23.28 2.83 21.69
CA LEU A 332 -22.06 2.95 20.91
C LEU A 332 -21.07 1.82 21.25
N SER A 333 -20.50 1.21 20.22
CA SER A 333 -19.24 0.45 20.35
C SER A 333 -18.13 1.45 20.64
N PRO A 334 -17.40 1.33 21.77
CA PRO A 334 -16.41 2.33 22.16
C PRO A 334 -15.42 2.69 21.04
N PRO A 335 -14.96 3.95 20.96
CA PRO A 335 -13.94 4.34 20.00
C PRO A 335 -12.70 3.44 20.08
N GLY A 336 -12.16 3.08 18.92
CA GLY A 336 -11.07 2.11 18.78
C GLY A 336 -11.58 0.69 18.55
N SER A 337 -10.66 -0.28 18.58
CA SER A 337 -10.94 -1.65 18.16
C SER A 337 -10.46 -2.73 19.13
N SER A 338 -9.80 -2.38 20.23
CA SER A 338 -9.17 -3.36 21.14
C SER A 338 -10.16 -4.33 21.78
N HIS A 339 -11.42 -3.92 21.97
CA HIS A 339 -12.49 -4.79 22.47
C HIS A 339 -13.06 -5.72 21.39
N LEU A 340 -12.77 -5.51 20.11
CA LEU A 340 -13.23 -6.31 18.98
C LEU A 340 -12.21 -7.38 18.60
N ARG A 341 -11.64 -8.05 19.61
CA ARG A 341 -10.71 -9.19 19.43
C ARG A 341 -11.35 -10.55 19.72
N GLY A 342 -12.62 -10.55 20.17
CA GLY A 342 -13.45 -11.74 20.28
C GLY A 342 -14.41 -11.89 19.09
N LEU A 343 -15.25 -12.92 19.14
CA LEU A 343 -16.19 -13.24 18.05
C LEU A 343 -17.46 -12.37 18.05
N VAL A 344 -17.89 -11.88 19.22
CA VAL A 344 -19.19 -11.19 19.35
C VAL A 344 -19.13 -10.02 20.34
N LEU A 345 -19.63 -8.86 19.91
CA LEU A 345 -19.97 -7.73 20.76
C LEU A 345 -21.42 -7.90 21.24
N SER A 346 -21.59 -8.35 22.48
CA SER A 346 -22.91 -8.52 23.11
C SER A 346 -23.31 -7.32 23.97
N SER A 347 -24.61 -7.18 24.27
CA SER A 347 -25.11 -6.15 25.19
C SER A 347 -24.46 -6.26 26.58
N ARG A 348 -24.21 -7.49 27.06
CA ARG A 348 -23.48 -7.75 28.32
C ARG A 348 -22.04 -7.23 28.26
N MET A 349 -21.35 -7.46 27.15
CA MET A 349 -19.99 -6.96 26.95
C MET A 349 -19.95 -5.44 26.94
N LEU A 350 -20.87 -4.78 26.22
CA LEU A 350 -20.96 -3.32 26.25
C LEU A 350 -21.23 -2.78 27.66
N THR A 351 -22.14 -3.38 28.42
CA THR A 351 -22.37 -2.98 29.82
C THR A 351 -21.08 -3.12 30.65
N SER A 352 -20.32 -4.21 30.46
CA SER A 352 -19.04 -4.40 31.13
C SER A 352 -18.01 -3.34 30.73
N LEU A 353 -17.90 -3.01 29.46
CA LEU A 353 -17.00 -1.96 28.97
C LEU A 353 -17.37 -0.59 29.55
N GLY A 354 -18.66 -0.29 29.66
CA GLY A 354 -19.16 0.92 30.29
C GLY A 354 -18.78 1.01 31.77
N ARG A 355 -18.85 -0.10 32.52
CA ARG A 355 -18.39 -0.18 33.92
C ARG A 355 -16.87 0.03 34.05
N LEU A 356 -16.10 -0.34 33.02
CA LEU A 356 -14.66 -0.05 32.92
C LEU A 356 -14.36 1.37 32.39
N GLY A 357 -15.36 2.26 32.38
CA GLY A 357 -15.21 3.65 32.00
C GLY A 357 -15.13 3.90 30.48
N LYS A 358 -15.34 2.89 29.64
CA LYS A 358 -15.32 3.09 28.17
C LYS A 358 -16.56 3.87 27.71
N ALA A 359 -16.38 4.64 26.64
CA ALA A 359 -17.43 5.43 26.03
C ALA A 359 -18.42 4.56 25.24
N THR A 360 -19.48 4.08 25.91
CA THR A 360 -20.49 3.18 25.31
C THR A 360 -21.76 3.89 24.87
N TYR A 361 -21.78 5.21 24.92
CA TYR A 361 -22.86 6.06 24.43
C TYR A 361 -22.32 7.09 23.45
N LEU A 362 -23.15 7.47 22.48
CA LEU A 362 -22.93 8.62 21.63
C LEU A 362 -23.98 9.67 22.00
N PHE A 363 -23.55 10.90 22.29
CA PHE A 363 -24.44 12.05 22.44
C PHE A 363 -25.11 12.37 21.11
N HIS A 364 -26.44 12.24 21.09
CA HIS A 364 -27.27 12.46 19.93
C HIS A 364 -28.65 12.99 20.37
N PRO A 365 -28.75 14.28 20.76
CA PRO A 365 -30.01 14.88 21.17
C PRO A 365 -30.98 15.03 19.97
N GLY A 366 -32.27 15.03 20.26
CA GLY A 366 -33.34 15.28 19.27
C GLY A 366 -33.48 16.76 18.89
N ASP A 367 -34.64 17.14 18.36
CA ASP A 367 -34.95 18.54 18.00
C ASP A 367 -35.15 19.46 19.20
N ASN A 368 -35.59 18.91 20.33
CA ASN A 368 -35.79 19.63 21.57
C ASN A 368 -34.90 19.02 22.66
N PRO A 369 -33.63 19.42 22.77
CA PRO A 369 -32.71 18.90 23.79
C PRO A 369 -33.18 19.32 25.19
N SER A 370 -32.91 18.48 26.20
CA SER A 370 -33.19 18.84 27.60
C SER A 370 -32.30 20.02 28.05
N PRO A 371 -32.63 20.68 29.18
CA PRO A 371 -31.75 21.71 29.75
C PRO A 371 -30.31 21.21 29.96
N ALA A 372 -30.13 19.94 30.36
CA ALA A 372 -28.83 19.31 30.53
C ALA A 372 -28.07 19.17 29.19
N ALA A 373 -28.75 18.71 28.14
CA ALA A 373 -28.15 18.62 26.81
C ALA A 373 -27.85 19.99 26.19
N MET A 374 -28.72 20.99 26.40
CA MET A 374 -28.46 22.37 25.98
C MET A 374 -27.23 22.95 26.67
N ALA A 375 -27.11 22.79 28.00
CA ALA A 375 -25.92 23.20 28.73
C ALA A 375 -24.65 22.50 28.22
N TYR A 376 -24.75 21.23 27.82
CA TYR A 376 -23.62 20.51 27.23
C TYR A 376 -23.26 21.03 25.83
N ILE A 377 -24.25 21.36 25.00
CA ILE A 377 -24.06 21.99 23.68
C ILE A 377 -23.36 23.35 23.83
N GLU A 378 -23.84 24.21 24.72
CA GLU A 378 -23.24 25.53 24.99
C GLU A 378 -21.79 25.38 25.52
N ALA A 379 -21.51 24.35 26.33
CA ALA A 379 -20.14 24.05 26.75
C ALA A 379 -19.25 23.62 25.56
N GLY A 380 -19.79 22.86 24.61
CA GLY A 380 -19.10 22.51 23.37
C GLY A 380 -18.77 23.72 22.51
N GLU A 381 -19.65 24.73 22.46
CA GLU A 381 -19.41 25.99 21.75
C GLU A 381 -18.34 26.84 22.43
N ARG A 382 -18.41 26.98 23.76
CA ARG A 382 -17.38 27.71 24.54
C ARG A 382 -15.99 27.09 24.44
N THR A 383 -15.90 25.79 24.15
CA THR A 383 -14.64 25.05 24.03
C THR A 383 -14.20 24.83 22.57
N GLY A 384 -14.92 25.42 21.60
CA GLY A 384 -14.55 25.38 20.18
C GLY A 384 -14.82 24.05 19.47
N VAL A 385 -15.60 23.13 20.06
CA VAL A 385 -15.95 21.85 19.42
C VAL A 385 -16.73 22.07 18.12
N ASN A 386 -17.60 23.09 18.10
CA ASN A 386 -18.36 23.53 16.94
C ASN A 386 -17.48 23.98 15.76
N GLU A 387 -16.24 24.42 16.01
CA GLU A 387 -15.31 24.93 15.00
C GLU A 387 -14.56 23.81 14.27
N ALA A 388 -14.52 22.60 14.84
CA ALA A 388 -13.90 21.44 14.21
C ALA A 388 -14.49 21.20 12.81
N TYR A 389 -13.65 20.83 11.84
CA TYR A 389 -14.01 20.79 10.41
C TYR A 389 -15.36 20.13 10.12
N LYS A 390 -15.63 18.95 10.70
CA LYS A 390 -16.89 18.22 10.48
C LYS A 390 -18.08 18.82 11.23
N CYS A 391 -17.85 19.48 12.36
CA CYS A 391 -18.88 20.17 13.13
C CYS A 391 -19.32 21.46 12.44
N ARG A 392 -18.37 22.28 11.98
CA ARG A 392 -18.63 23.53 11.22
C ARG A 392 -19.50 23.31 9.99
N MET A 393 -19.29 22.20 9.29
CA MET A 393 -20.00 21.89 8.04
C MET A 393 -21.43 21.35 8.27
N ARG A 394 -21.84 21.11 9.52
CA ARG A 394 -23.08 20.45 9.89
C ARG A 394 -24.05 21.44 10.52
N LYS A 395 -25.35 21.30 10.20
CA LYS A 395 -26.42 22.16 10.75
C LYS A 395 -27.54 21.28 11.33
N PRO A 396 -27.81 21.32 12.64
CA PRO A 396 -27.00 21.95 13.69
C PRO A 396 -25.68 21.19 13.94
N TRP A 397 -24.62 21.88 14.40
CA TRP A 397 -23.25 21.34 14.50
C TRP A 397 -23.13 20.11 15.43
N HIS A 398 -24.01 19.98 16.41
CA HIS A 398 -24.00 18.91 17.40
C HIS A 398 -24.76 17.64 16.95
N ARG A 399 -25.54 17.68 15.86
CA ARG A 399 -26.35 16.53 15.40
C ARG A 399 -25.59 15.63 14.44
N VAL A 400 -24.79 14.72 15.00
CA VAL A 400 -23.96 13.79 14.22
C VAL A 400 -24.85 12.88 13.34
N PRO A 401 -24.68 12.88 11.99
CA PRO A 401 -25.38 11.93 11.13
C PRO A 401 -25.05 10.50 11.54
N LEU A 402 -26.08 9.70 11.78
CA LEU A 402 -25.95 8.29 12.14
C LEU A 402 -25.85 7.42 10.88
N VAL A 403 -25.19 6.28 11.04
CA VAL A 403 -25.35 5.12 10.16
C VAL A 403 -26.04 4.01 10.93
N GLU A 404 -26.81 3.17 10.24
CA GLU A 404 -27.46 2.02 10.86
C GLU A 404 -26.45 1.12 11.58
N PRO A 405 -26.80 0.51 12.73
CA PRO A 405 -25.94 -0.48 13.35
C PRO A 405 -25.62 -1.63 12.39
N ALA A 406 -24.34 -1.76 12.03
CA ALA A 406 -23.86 -2.82 11.15
C ALA A 406 -24.09 -4.21 11.77
N ASP A 407 -24.19 -5.23 10.93
CA ASP A 407 -24.33 -6.62 11.37
C ASP A 407 -23.02 -7.16 11.96
N LEU A 408 -21.89 -6.86 11.31
CA LEU A 408 -20.55 -7.14 11.81
C LEU A 408 -19.74 -5.84 11.91
N LEU A 409 -18.80 -5.79 12.86
CA LEU A 409 -17.79 -4.76 12.97
C LEU A 409 -16.45 -5.31 12.50
N LEU A 410 -15.78 -4.56 11.63
CA LEU A 410 -14.46 -4.87 11.06
C LEU A 410 -13.41 -3.92 11.62
N THR A 411 -12.32 -4.48 12.14
CA THR A 411 -11.21 -3.69 12.69
C THR A 411 -10.32 -3.16 11.58
N CYS A 412 -10.18 -1.83 11.48
CA CYS A 412 -9.49 -1.19 10.35
C CYS A 412 -7.97 -1.08 10.54
N MET A 413 -7.48 -0.89 11.76
CA MET A 413 -6.04 -0.76 12.10
C MET A 413 -5.64 -1.92 13.03
N ASN A 414 -4.69 -2.75 12.60
CA ASN A 414 -4.38 -4.02 13.26
C ASN A 414 -2.87 -4.23 13.42
N ALA A 415 -2.41 -4.49 14.64
CA ALA A 415 -1.04 -4.94 14.88
C ALA A 415 -0.85 -6.41 14.48
N ASP A 416 -1.89 -7.24 14.66
CA ASP A 416 -1.90 -8.64 14.30
C ASP A 416 -2.57 -8.87 12.94
N THR A 417 -3.88 -8.72 12.83
CA THR A 417 -4.65 -8.93 11.59
C THR A 417 -6.08 -8.40 11.78
N PRO A 418 -6.79 -8.04 10.69
CA PRO A 418 -8.21 -7.69 10.76
C PRO A 418 -9.08 -8.74 11.45
N ARG A 419 -10.12 -8.28 12.14
CA ARG A 419 -11.13 -9.08 12.83
C ARG A 419 -12.51 -8.66 12.39
N LEU A 420 -13.36 -9.66 12.13
CA LEU A 420 -14.81 -9.50 12.10
C LEU A 420 -15.38 -9.86 13.48
N THR A 421 -16.36 -9.10 13.94
CA THR A 421 -17.04 -9.34 15.21
C THR A 421 -18.54 -9.14 15.03
N THR A 422 -19.36 -10.12 15.40
CA THR A 422 -20.83 -9.98 15.34
C THR A 422 -21.30 -8.85 16.25
N ASN A 423 -22.02 -7.87 15.72
CA ASN A 423 -22.61 -6.77 16.49
C ASN A 423 -23.99 -7.15 17.05
N ARG A 424 -24.02 -8.18 17.89
CA ARG A 424 -25.27 -8.65 18.50
C ARG A 424 -25.91 -7.61 19.43
N ALA A 425 -25.13 -6.66 19.92
CA ALA A 425 -25.64 -5.54 20.69
C ALA A 425 -26.38 -4.47 19.87
N ARG A 426 -26.33 -4.55 18.53
CA ARG A 426 -26.86 -3.52 17.61
C ARG A 426 -26.38 -2.11 17.99
N ALA A 427 -25.13 -2.01 18.42
CA ALA A 427 -24.55 -0.72 18.76
C ALA A 427 -24.08 0.02 17.50
N HIS A 428 -24.24 1.33 17.48
CA HIS A 428 -23.61 2.18 16.48
C HIS A 428 -22.08 2.11 16.63
N HIS A 429 -21.36 2.53 15.60
CA HIS A 429 -19.90 2.50 15.58
C HIS A 429 -19.36 3.77 14.90
N LEU A 430 -18.19 4.21 15.36
CA LEU A 430 -17.49 5.33 14.75
C LEU A 430 -16.57 4.84 13.63
N ASN A 431 -16.06 5.77 12.83
CA ASN A 431 -15.08 5.50 11.77
C ASN A 431 -13.71 4.97 12.26
N SER A 432 -13.54 4.72 13.56
CA SER A 432 -12.41 3.96 14.11
C SER A 432 -12.48 2.46 13.80
N VAL A 433 -13.62 1.99 13.28
CA VAL A 433 -13.86 0.65 12.75
C VAL A 433 -14.76 0.76 11.52
N HIS A 434 -14.90 -0.32 10.76
CA HIS A 434 -15.80 -0.41 9.62
C HIS A 434 -17.03 -1.25 9.96
N GLY A 435 -18.14 -0.98 9.30
CA GLY A 435 -19.35 -1.79 9.37
C GLY A 435 -19.43 -2.72 8.16
N VAL A 436 -19.83 -3.96 8.38
CA VAL A 436 -20.22 -4.89 7.31
C VAL A 436 -21.71 -5.18 7.42
N TYR A 437 -22.44 -4.90 6.35
CA TYR A 437 -23.89 -5.04 6.24
C TYR A 437 -24.17 -6.24 5.35
N LEU A 438 -24.60 -7.35 5.96
CA LEU A 438 -24.68 -8.63 5.27
C LEU A 438 -25.86 -8.63 4.28
N ALA A 439 -25.64 -9.23 3.11
CA ALA A 439 -26.70 -9.51 2.15
C ALA A 439 -27.79 -10.35 2.81
N HIS A 440 -29.06 -10.09 2.45
CA HIS A 440 -30.23 -10.65 3.12
C HIS A 440 -30.17 -12.20 3.17
N GLU A 441 -29.81 -12.82 2.05
CA GLU A 441 -29.68 -14.27 1.87
C GLU A 441 -28.55 -14.92 2.69
N HIS A 442 -27.56 -14.14 3.14
CA HIS A 442 -26.40 -14.65 3.89
C HIS A 442 -26.38 -14.16 5.33
N ARG A 443 -27.31 -13.30 5.71
CA ARG A 443 -27.29 -12.56 6.98
C ARG A 443 -27.30 -13.46 8.21
N GLU A 444 -28.15 -14.48 8.25
CA GLU A 444 -28.23 -15.40 9.39
C GLU A 444 -26.93 -16.18 9.56
N LEU A 445 -26.45 -16.81 8.48
CA LEU A 445 -25.22 -17.58 8.46
C LEU A 445 -24.00 -16.71 8.80
N GLY A 446 -23.93 -15.50 8.24
CA GLY A 446 -22.83 -14.57 8.45
C GLY A 446 -22.76 -14.04 9.87
N LEU A 447 -23.90 -13.69 10.48
CA LEU A 447 -23.99 -13.30 11.89
C LEU A 447 -23.52 -14.41 12.83
N ASP A 448 -23.82 -15.66 12.51
CA ASP A 448 -23.44 -16.82 13.31
C ASP A 448 -21.96 -17.17 13.13
N LEU A 449 -21.48 -17.33 11.89
CA LEU A 449 -20.26 -18.06 11.59
C LEU A 449 -19.15 -17.26 10.89
N LEU A 450 -19.42 -16.16 10.19
CA LEU A 450 -18.38 -15.46 9.42
C LEU A 450 -17.23 -14.92 10.31
N PRO A 451 -17.48 -14.33 11.50
CA PRO A 451 -16.41 -13.96 12.43
C PRO A 451 -15.51 -15.13 12.87
N LEU A 452 -16.05 -16.35 12.88
CA LEU A 452 -15.29 -17.54 13.23
C LEU A 452 -14.55 -18.10 12.00
N ALA A 453 -15.26 -18.27 10.88
CA ALA A 453 -14.72 -18.81 9.65
C ALA A 453 -13.61 -17.93 9.04
N SER A 454 -13.66 -16.61 9.23
CA SER A 454 -12.61 -15.68 8.78
C SER A 454 -11.29 -15.80 9.57
N LEU A 455 -11.27 -16.51 10.70
CA LEU A 455 -10.04 -16.80 11.45
C LEU A 455 -9.31 -18.01 10.90
N ASN A 456 -9.01 -18.04 9.60
CA ASN A 456 -8.25 -19.11 8.95
C ASN A 456 -6.97 -18.57 8.30
N SER A 457 -5.96 -19.42 8.11
CA SER A 457 -4.63 -19.04 7.65
C SER A 457 -4.64 -18.39 6.26
N LEU A 458 -5.51 -18.83 5.34
CA LEU A 458 -5.60 -18.28 3.99
C LEU A 458 -6.18 -16.86 3.99
N THR A 459 -7.27 -16.64 4.74
CA THR A 459 -7.87 -15.31 4.93
C THR A 459 -6.90 -14.36 5.62
N LEU A 460 -6.12 -14.83 6.60
CA LEU A 460 -5.09 -14.02 7.27
C LEU A 460 -3.94 -13.64 6.34
N LEU A 461 -3.44 -14.56 5.52
CA LEU A 461 -2.40 -14.26 4.52
C LEU A 461 -2.92 -13.26 3.49
N ASN A 462 -4.14 -13.46 2.98
CA ASN A 462 -4.73 -12.54 2.01
C ASN A 462 -4.91 -11.13 2.59
N ALA A 463 -5.21 -10.99 3.88
CA ALA A 463 -5.28 -9.69 4.54
C ALA A 463 -3.96 -8.89 4.43
N GLU A 464 -2.81 -9.57 4.58
CA GLU A 464 -1.49 -8.94 4.41
C GLU A 464 -1.21 -8.54 2.95
N MET A 465 -1.81 -9.25 1.98
CA MET A 465 -1.68 -8.95 0.54
C MET A 465 -2.58 -7.80 0.08
N VAL A 466 -3.81 -7.69 0.62
CA VAL A 466 -4.78 -6.66 0.21
C VAL A 466 -4.75 -5.42 1.08
N GLY A 467 -4.24 -5.49 2.30
CA GLY A 467 -4.15 -4.36 3.22
C GLY A 467 -3.02 -3.38 2.88
N ARG A 468 -2.80 -2.40 3.75
CA ARG A 468 -1.67 -1.47 3.71
C ARG A 468 -0.86 -1.58 4.99
N ALA A 469 0.46 -1.73 4.85
CA ALA A 469 1.37 -1.55 5.95
C ALA A 469 1.59 -0.06 6.23
N TYR A 470 1.48 0.34 7.49
CA TYR A 470 1.83 1.68 7.99
C TYR A 470 2.98 1.56 9.00
N GLY A 471 3.60 2.70 9.32
CA GLY A 471 4.53 2.83 10.44
C GLY A 471 3.93 2.28 11.75
N GLY A 472 4.79 1.84 12.66
CA GLY A 472 4.39 1.06 13.85
C GLY A 472 4.00 -0.40 13.56
N GLY A 473 4.15 -0.87 12.31
CA GLY A 473 3.89 -2.25 11.92
C GLY A 473 2.40 -2.51 11.71
N VAL A 474 1.60 -1.47 11.60
CA VAL A 474 0.14 -1.60 11.55
C VAL A 474 -0.31 -2.04 10.16
N LEU A 475 -1.09 -3.12 10.09
CA LEU A 475 -1.85 -3.49 8.90
C LEU A 475 -3.20 -2.78 8.93
N LYS A 476 -3.40 -1.88 7.98
CA LYS A 476 -4.67 -1.19 7.76
C LYS A 476 -5.46 -1.86 6.64
N ILE A 477 -6.77 -1.99 6.83
CA ILE A 477 -7.70 -2.38 5.77
C ILE A 477 -8.79 -1.31 5.67
N GLU A 478 -8.87 -0.64 4.52
CA GLU A 478 -9.95 0.29 4.18
C GLU A 478 -11.13 -0.45 3.52
N PRO A 479 -12.34 0.13 3.41
CA PRO A 479 -13.50 -0.57 2.86
C PRO A 479 -13.26 -1.24 1.50
N ARG A 480 -12.66 -0.54 0.53
CA ARG A 480 -12.35 -1.11 -0.79
C ARG A 480 -11.35 -2.26 -0.76
N GLU A 481 -10.50 -2.33 0.27
CA GLU A 481 -9.55 -3.43 0.45
C GLU A 481 -10.23 -4.60 1.16
N ALA A 482 -11.14 -4.29 2.08
CA ALA A 482 -12.00 -5.27 2.70
C ALA A 482 -12.90 -5.95 1.65
N ASP A 483 -13.41 -5.20 0.66
CA ASP A 483 -14.26 -5.75 -0.41
C ASP A 483 -13.60 -6.92 -1.12
N VAL A 484 -12.28 -6.86 -1.38
CA VAL A 484 -11.50 -7.91 -2.04
C VAL A 484 -10.76 -8.83 -1.06
N TRP A 485 -11.04 -8.73 0.23
CA TRP A 485 -10.45 -9.59 1.25
C TRP A 485 -11.07 -10.99 1.16
N ALA A 486 -10.24 -12.00 0.90
CA ALA A 486 -10.69 -13.35 0.62
C ALA A 486 -11.27 -14.03 1.87
N MET A 487 -12.49 -14.52 1.71
CA MET A 487 -13.31 -15.20 2.71
C MET A 487 -13.70 -16.59 2.25
N PRO A 488 -13.92 -17.53 3.17
CA PRO A 488 -14.69 -18.75 2.87
C PRO A 488 -16.06 -18.37 2.30
N SER A 489 -16.50 -19.04 1.23
CA SER A 489 -17.78 -18.71 0.61
C SER A 489 -18.98 -19.08 1.50
N PRO A 490 -20.14 -18.42 1.35
CA PRO A 490 -21.35 -18.80 2.08
C PRO A 490 -21.67 -20.30 1.98
N THR A 491 -21.48 -20.89 0.79
CA THR A 491 -21.65 -22.33 0.55
C THR A 491 -20.70 -23.17 1.39
N LEU A 492 -19.41 -22.82 1.44
CA LEU A 492 -18.43 -23.55 2.25
C LEU A 492 -18.73 -23.42 3.75
N VAL A 493 -19.05 -22.20 4.21
CA VAL A 493 -19.37 -21.97 5.63
C VAL A 493 -20.64 -22.72 6.04
N ALA A 494 -21.65 -22.79 5.18
CA ALA A 494 -22.86 -23.56 5.42
C ALA A 494 -22.55 -25.07 5.51
N ALA A 495 -21.76 -25.61 4.57
CA ALA A 495 -21.36 -27.02 4.56
C ALA A 495 -20.56 -27.41 5.81
N ARG A 496 -19.74 -26.49 6.34
CA ARG A 496 -18.89 -26.72 7.52
C ARG A 496 -19.48 -26.15 8.82
N ALA A 497 -20.76 -25.79 8.84
CA ALA A 497 -21.38 -25.09 9.95
C ALA A 497 -21.29 -25.88 11.28
N GLU A 498 -21.53 -27.19 11.25
CA GLU A 498 -21.46 -28.04 12.45
C GLU A 498 -20.04 -28.09 13.03
N ALA A 499 -19.04 -28.38 12.19
CA ALA A 499 -17.64 -28.43 12.58
C ALA A 499 -17.15 -27.08 13.15
N LEU A 500 -17.52 -25.96 12.51
CA LEU A 500 -17.22 -24.62 13.01
C LEU A 500 -17.89 -24.36 14.37
N ARG A 501 -19.18 -24.71 14.54
CA ARG A 501 -19.86 -24.55 15.84
C ARG A 501 -19.21 -25.36 16.94
N ALA A 502 -18.73 -26.58 16.64
CA ALA A 502 -18.06 -27.44 17.61
C ALA A 502 -16.77 -26.79 18.18
N VAL A 503 -16.00 -26.08 17.35
CA VAL A 503 -14.76 -25.42 17.80
C VAL A 503 -14.96 -24.02 18.39
N ARG A 504 -16.13 -23.37 18.16
CA ARG A 504 -16.42 -21.97 18.58
C ARG A 504 -16.03 -21.66 20.02
N GLY A 505 -16.42 -22.52 20.96
CA GLY A 505 -16.17 -22.30 22.39
C GLY A 505 -14.68 -22.32 22.75
N ALA A 506 -13.93 -23.24 22.17
CA ALA A 506 -12.49 -23.35 22.38
C ALA A 506 -11.72 -22.20 21.71
N VAL A 507 -12.11 -21.82 20.48
CA VAL A 507 -11.58 -20.64 19.78
C VAL A 507 -11.80 -19.37 20.61
N GLY A 508 -13.01 -19.17 21.15
CA GLY A 508 -13.31 -18.03 22.02
C GLY A 508 -12.39 -17.93 23.24
N ARG A 509 -12.09 -19.05 23.91
CA ARG A 509 -11.15 -19.09 25.05
C ARG A 509 -9.71 -18.77 24.64
N ARG A 510 -9.26 -19.21 23.47
CA ARG A 510 -7.91 -18.90 22.95
C ARG A 510 -7.76 -17.43 22.61
N LEU A 511 -8.75 -16.83 21.97
CA LEU A 511 -8.78 -15.39 21.68
C LEU A 511 -8.72 -14.55 22.97
N GLN A 512 -9.49 -14.92 24.00
CA GLN A 512 -9.44 -14.26 25.32
C GLN A 512 -8.07 -14.34 25.99
N ALA A 513 -7.33 -15.43 25.76
CA ALA A 513 -5.97 -15.61 26.25
C ALA A 513 -4.89 -14.98 25.35
N GLY A 514 -5.26 -14.23 24.30
CA GLY A 514 -4.31 -13.64 23.35
C GLY A 514 -3.65 -14.65 22.40
N ARG A 515 -4.13 -15.90 22.35
CA ARG A 515 -3.55 -17.00 21.56
C ARG A 515 -4.20 -17.11 20.20
N LEU A 516 -3.99 -16.08 19.37
CA LEU A 516 -4.59 -15.98 18.04
C LEU A 516 -4.26 -17.17 17.14
N LEU A 517 -2.97 -17.50 16.98
CA LEU A 517 -2.57 -18.49 15.98
C LEU A 517 -3.05 -19.90 16.35
N GLU A 518 -3.18 -20.20 17.64
CA GLU A 518 -3.86 -21.42 18.11
C GLU A 518 -5.35 -21.43 17.72
N ALA A 519 -6.05 -20.32 17.92
CA ALA A 519 -7.45 -20.18 17.48
C ALA A 519 -7.59 -20.37 15.96
N VAL A 520 -6.67 -19.82 15.17
CA VAL A 520 -6.64 -19.95 13.71
C VAL A 520 -6.42 -21.40 13.29
N ALA A 521 -5.47 -22.11 13.92
CA ALA A 521 -5.21 -23.51 13.62
C ALA A 521 -6.43 -24.41 13.87
N MET A 522 -7.24 -24.11 14.89
CA MET A 522 -8.49 -24.84 15.15
C MET A 522 -9.53 -24.62 14.05
N VAL A 523 -9.64 -23.40 13.52
CA VAL A 523 -10.55 -23.09 12.42
C VAL A 523 -10.04 -23.68 11.11
N ASP A 524 -8.74 -23.66 10.85
CA ASP A 524 -8.13 -24.34 9.69
C ASP A 524 -8.50 -25.82 9.66
N GLY A 525 -8.42 -26.51 10.81
CA GLY A 525 -8.86 -27.90 10.95
C GLY A 525 -10.31 -28.09 10.50
N ALA A 526 -11.21 -27.38 11.20
CA ALA A 526 -12.66 -27.50 10.98
C ALA A 526 -13.12 -27.09 9.57
N LEU A 527 -12.42 -26.15 8.93
CA LEU A 527 -12.84 -25.53 7.66
C LEU A 527 -12.10 -26.07 6.43
N LEU A 528 -10.80 -26.35 6.54
CA LEU A 528 -9.91 -26.60 5.40
C LEU A 528 -9.31 -28.02 5.40
N VAL A 529 -8.95 -28.57 6.55
CA VAL A 529 -8.17 -29.83 6.63
C VAL A 529 -9.06 -31.07 6.69
N ASP A 530 -10.14 -31.05 7.47
CA ASP A 530 -10.93 -32.25 7.77
C ASP A 530 -11.59 -32.91 6.54
N GLU A 531 -11.64 -32.23 5.39
CA GLU A 531 -12.11 -32.77 4.09
C GLU A 531 -11.00 -32.84 3.03
N GLY A 532 -9.73 -32.63 3.40
CA GLY A 532 -8.60 -32.68 2.49
C GLY A 532 -8.56 -31.53 1.46
N ARG A 533 -9.25 -30.41 1.72
CA ARG A 533 -9.27 -29.26 0.79
C ARG A 533 -7.93 -28.55 0.71
N VAL A 534 -7.19 -28.54 1.82
CA VAL A 534 -5.82 -28.04 1.92
C VAL A 534 -5.03 -28.97 2.83
N SER A 535 -3.85 -29.40 2.37
CA SER A 535 -2.96 -30.24 3.15
C SER A 535 -2.28 -29.47 4.30
N GLN A 536 -1.79 -30.20 5.30
CA GLN A 536 -1.00 -29.59 6.39
C GLN A 536 0.29 -28.94 5.88
N SER A 537 0.90 -29.49 4.82
CA SER A 537 2.11 -28.92 4.21
C SER A 537 1.81 -27.57 3.58
N GLU A 538 0.76 -27.49 2.76
CA GLU A 538 0.33 -26.23 2.15
C GLU A 538 -0.02 -25.17 3.20
N LEU A 539 -0.69 -25.56 4.29
CA LEU A 539 -0.97 -24.64 5.39
C LEU A 539 0.31 -24.18 6.11
N ALA A 540 1.34 -25.00 6.20
CA ALA A 540 2.62 -24.59 6.77
C ALA A 540 3.26 -23.49 5.92
N ASP A 541 3.24 -23.63 4.59
CA ASP A 541 3.75 -22.62 3.66
C ASP A 541 2.96 -21.31 3.76
N VAL A 542 1.63 -21.38 3.82
CA VAL A 542 0.73 -20.22 4.02
C VAL A 542 1.07 -19.49 5.33
N ARG A 543 1.25 -20.23 6.43
CA ARG A 543 1.55 -19.66 7.76
C ARG A 543 2.94 -19.02 7.78
N ALA A 544 3.93 -19.66 7.17
CA ALA A 544 5.28 -19.12 7.04
C ALA A 544 5.28 -17.82 6.23
N ALA A 545 4.61 -17.79 5.08
CA ALA A 545 4.45 -16.60 4.26
C ALA A 545 3.76 -15.45 5.02
N ARG A 546 2.69 -15.74 5.77
CA ARG A 546 1.99 -14.74 6.57
C ARG A 546 2.90 -14.18 7.67
N ALA A 547 3.67 -15.03 8.33
CA ALA A 547 4.63 -14.60 9.35
C ALA A 547 5.71 -13.68 8.76
N GLU A 548 6.22 -14.01 7.58
CA GLU A 548 7.19 -13.19 6.87
C GLU A 548 6.62 -11.83 6.45
N MET A 549 5.39 -11.78 5.94
CA MET A 549 4.70 -10.52 5.63
C MET A 549 4.50 -9.64 6.87
N ALA A 550 4.10 -10.24 8.00
CA ALA A 550 3.96 -9.54 9.26
C ALA A 550 5.31 -9.00 9.77
N ARG A 551 6.38 -9.80 9.68
CA ARG A 551 7.74 -9.38 10.03
C ARG A 551 8.22 -8.22 9.16
N ARG A 552 7.96 -8.25 7.84
CA ARG A 552 8.33 -7.18 6.90
C ARG A 552 7.73 -5.83 7.32
N ARG A 553 6.45 -5.79 7.69
CA ARG A 553 5.82 -4.53 8.17
C ARG A 553 6.34 -4.10 9.55
N GLU A 554 6.66 -5.02 10.44
CA GLU A 554 7.25 -4.71 11.75
C GLU A 554 8.66 -4.13 11.61
N VAL A 555 9.50 -4.70 10.74
CA VAL A 555 10.87 -4.19 10.49
C VAL A 555 10.82 -2.79 9.87
N ARG A 556 9.92 -2.56 8.88
CA ARG A 556 9.67 -1.21 8.33
C ARG A 556 9.32 -0.19 9.41
N SER A 557 8.64 -0.62 10.46
CA SER A 557 8.18 0.26 11.54
C SER A 557 9.28 0.76 12.47
N GLN A 558 10.32 -0.05 12.67
CA GLN A 558 11.45 0.29 13.53
C GLN A 558 12.41 1.26 12.83
N ARG A 559 12.39 1.29 11.49
CA ARG A 559 13.23 2.13 10.63
C ARG A 559 12.73 3.57 10.48
N GLY A 560 11.50 3.88 10.91
CA GLY A 560 10.91 5.23 10.88
C GLY A 560 10.98 5.98 12.22
N ARG A 561 11.89 5.58 13.12
CA ARG A 561 12.14 6.23 14.42
C ARG A 561 13.48 6.95 14.44
#